data_AF-X1BFS5-F1
#
_entry.id   AF-X1BFS5-F1
#
_cell.length_a   1.000
_cell.length_b   1.000
_cell.length_c   1.000
_cell.angle_alpha   90.00
_cell.angle_beta   90.00
_cell.angle_gamma   90.00
#
_symmetry.space_group_name_H-M   'P 1'
#
loop_
_entity.id
_entity.type
_entity.pdbx_description
1 polymer ?
#
loop_
_entity_poly.entity_id
_entity_poly.type
_entity_poly.pdbx_seq_one_letter_code
_entity_poly.pdbx_strand_id
1 'polypeptide(L)'
;VILILLHLSRIAKILNQPKKTLEYLENGLELCKSGNIPLGLIIKLHKKLGKTYLLFNQLNKAKTHFHIIINFLESNVTDINDQVILADTYLSLAKINLKEENLSEVKLRFNKALNISKGSLKIQLKYFYERAKYNKKTEKMAYAIKLLKQALNLPGLDENTIQQHEQKRSKLIKK
;
A
#
# COMPACT_ATOMS: atom_id res chain seq x y z
N VAL A 1 19.44 1.04 -16.91
CA VAL A 1 19.95 0.43 -15.64
C VAL A 1 18.89 0.31 -14.55
N ILE A 2 18.19 1.38 -14.13
CA ILE A 2 17.19 1.32 -13.04
C ILE A 2 16.10 0.25 -13.25
N LEU A 3 15.60 0.09 -14.48
CA LEU A 3 14.62 -0.97 -14.80
C LEU A 3 15.18 -2.37 -14.53
N ILE A 4 16.45 -2.62 -14.85
CA ILE A 4 17.14 -3.89 -14.58
C ILE A 4 17.18 -4.14 -13.07
N LEU A 5 17.55 -3.14 -12.27
CA LEU A 5 17.55 -3.25 -10.80
C LEU A 5 16.14 -3.49 -10.23
N LEU A 6 15.11 -2.90 -10.83
CA LEU A 6 13.71 -3.18 -10.48
C LEU A 6 13.27 -4.61 -10.83
N HIS A 7 13.82 -5.21 -11.90
CA HIS A 7 13.60 -6.61 -12.23
C HIS A 7 14.37 -7.55 -11.30
N LEU A 8 15.65 -7.28 -11.06
CA LEU A 8 16.49 -8.04 -10.13
C LEU A 8 15.92 -8.04 -8.71
N SER A 9 15.45 -6.89 -8.21
CA SER A 9 14.76 -6.83 -6.91
C SER A 9 13.49 -7.67 -6.87
N ARG A 10 12.74 -7.78 -7.97
CA ARG A 10 11.57 -8.67 -8.05
C ARG A 10 11.98 -10.13 -8.00
N ILE A 11 13.02 -10.51 -8.75
CA ILE A 11 13.54 -11.88 -8.77
C ILE A 11 14.07 -12.26 -7.38
N ALA A 12 14.91 -11.42 -6.79
CA ALA A 12 15.43 -11.62 -5.43
C ALA A 12 14.30 -11.80 -4.42
N LYS A 13 13.23 -11.01 -4.50
CA LYS A 13 12.06 -11.17 -3.63
C LYS A 13 11.37 -12.52 -3.82
N ILE A 14 11.19 -12.98 -5.06
CA ILE A 14 10.58 -14.29 -5.38
C ILE A 14 11.44 -15.43 -4.80
N LEU A 15 12.76 -15.30 -4.90
CA LEU A 15 13.72 -16.24 -4.34
C LEU A 15 13.91 -16.09 -2.82
N ASN A 16 13.08 -15.29 -2.16
CA ASN A 16 13.17 -14.99 -0.72
C ASN A 16 14.56 -14.51 -0.28
N GLN A 17 15.18 -13.64 -1.09
CA GLN A 17 16.47 -13.01 -0.83
C GLN A 17 16.27 -11.54 -0.40
N PRO A 18 15.91 -11.30 0.88
CA PRO A 18 15.49 -9.98 1.37
C PRO A 18 16.61 -8.94 1.29
N LYS A 19 17.85 -9.31 1.62
CA LYS A 19 19.02 -8.42 1.57
C LYS A 19 19.28 -7.91 0.15
N LYS A 20 19.36 -8.83 -0.82
CA LYS A 20 19.52 -8.49 -2.24
C LYS A 20 18.36 -7.66 -2.79
N THR A 21 17.14 -7.93 -2.33
CA THR A 21 15.97 -7.11 -2.70
C THR A 21 16.18 -5.65 -2.31
N LEU A 22 16.64 -5.38 -1.07
CA LEU A 22 16.94 -4.03 -0.62
C LEU A 22 18.11 -3.44 -1.38
N GLU A 23 19.22 -4.17 -1.50
CA GLU A 23 20.43 -3.74 -2.20
C GLU A 23 20.13 -3.27 -3.63
N TYR A 24 19.40 -4.06 -4.43
CA TYR A 24 19.04 -3.65 -5.78
C TYR A 24 18.15 -2.41 -5.82
N LEU A 25 17.25 -2.23 -4.84
CA LEU A 25 16.39 -1.06 -4.78
C LEU A 25 17.14 0.19 -4.32
N GLU A 26 18.05 0.06 -3.36
CA GLU A 26 18.91 1.14 -2.85
C GLU A 26 19.89 1.60 -3.93
N ASN A 27 20.55 0.66 -4.63
CA ASN A 27 21.39 0.97 -5.78
C ASN A 27 20.59 1.68 -6.89
N GLY A 28 19.34 1.25 -7.12
CA GLY A 28 18.46 1.91 -8.08
C GLY A 28 18.14 3.34 -7.70
N LEU A 29 18.01 3.63 -6.40
CA LEU A 29 17.76 4.98 -5.89
C LEU A 29 19.01 5.86 -5.95
N GLU A 30 20.20 5.29 -5.70
CA GLU A 30 21.47 6.01 -5.82
C GLU A 30 21.68 6.52 -7.24
N LEU A 31 21.37 5.68 -8.24
CA LEU A 31 21.42 6.06 -9.66
C LEU A 31 20.39 7.14 -10.03
N CYS A 32 19.36 7.38 -9.23
CA CYS A 32 18.45 8.50 -9.47
C CYS A 32 19.07 9.86 -9.15
N LYS A 33 20.16 9.90 -8.36
CA LYS A 33 20.84 11.15 -7.99
C LYS A 33 21.64 11.75 -9.14
N SER A 34 22.01 10.97 -10.16
CA SER A 34 22.85 11.41 -11.28
C SER A 34 22.11 12.18 -12.40
N GLY A 35 20.84 12.57 -12.17
CA GLY A 35 20.05 13.42 -13.07
C GLY A 35 19.38 12.69 -14.25
N ASN A 36 18.31 13.30 -14.80
CA ASN A 36 17.50 12.82 -15.94
C ASN A 36 16.76 11.49 -15.78
N ILE A 37 16.23 11.19 -14.58
CA ILE A 37 15.36 10.03 -14.37
C ILE A 37 13.89 10.44 -14.31
N PRO A 38 12.98 9.77 -15.05
CA PRO A 38 11.55 10.02 -14.96
C PRO A 38 11.02 9.88 -13.52
N LEU A 39 10.23 10.86 -13.07
CA LEU A 39 9.65 10.89 -11.73
C LEU A 39 8.88 9.61 -11.38
N GLY A 40 8.15 9.04 -12.33
CA GLY A 40 7.43 7.78 -12.14
C GLY A 40 8.32 6.59 -11.74
N LEU A 41 9.58 6.55 -12.21
CA LEU A 41 10.54 5.52 -11.79
C LEU A 41 11.05 5.75 -10.37
N ILE A 42 11.29 7.01 -10.00
CA ILE A 42 11.70 7.41 -8.65
C ILE A 42 10.60 7.01 -7.65
N ILE A 43 9.35 7.39 -7.93
CA ILE A 43 8.18 7.02 -7.12
C ILE A 43 8.05 5.50 -6.99
N LYS A 44 8.25 4.76 -8.10
CA LYS A 44 8.19 3.29 -8.11
C LYS A 44 9.26 2.65 -7.22
N LEU A 45 10.47 3.20 -7.20
CA LEU A 45 11.55 2.77 -6.30
C LEU A 45 11.18 3.02 -4.84
N HIS A 46 10.79 4.25 -4.47
CA HIS A 46 10.35 4.57 -3.11
C HIS A 46 9.20 3.67 -2.65
N LYS A 47 8.22 3.42 -3.53
CA LYS A 47 7.08 2.53 -3.22
C LYS A 47 7.53 1.11 -2.91
N LYS A 48 8.51 0.58 -3.66
CA LYS A 48 9.05 -0.76 -3.44
C LYS A 48 9.90 -0.82 -2.17
N LEU A 49 10.75 0.17 -1.92
CA LEU A 49 11.53 0.29 -0.68
C LEU A 49 10.62 0.37 0.53
N GLY A 50 9.65 1.28 0.54
CA GLY A 50 8.70 1.45 1.64
C GLY A 50 7.95 0.15 1.98
N LYS A 51 7.48 -0.57 0.96
CA LYS A 51 6.83 -1.88 1.16
C LYS A 51 7.78 -2.97 1.68
N THR A 52 9.02 -2.94 1.23
CA THR A 52 10.04 -3.94 1.63
C THR A 52 10.48 -3.70 3.06
N TYR A 53 10.75 -2.45 3.45
CA TYR A 53 11.04 -2.10 4.84
C TYR A 53 9.85 -2.38 5.78
N LEU A 54 8.62 -2.14 5.33
CA LEU A 54 7.43 -2.49 6.11
C LEU A 54 7.31 -4.00 6.36
N LEU A 55 7.67 -4.82 5.35
CA LEU A 55 7.71 -6.27 5.48
C LEU A 55 8.73 -6.72 6.53
N PHE A 56 9.89 -6.07 6.58
CA PHE A 56 10.94 -6.34 7.58
C PHE A 56 10.77 -5.57 8.88
N ASN A 57 9.59 -5.01 9.13
CA ASN A 57 9.26 -4.25 10.34
C ASN A 57 10.17 -3.03 10.61
N GLN A 58 10.88 -2.52 9.60
CA GLN A 58 11.68 -1.29 9.69
C GLN A 58 10.78 -0.08 9.45
N LEU A 59 9.91 0.20 10.43
CA LEU A 59 8.78 1.13 10.28
C LEU A 59 9.22 2.57 9.94
N ASN A 60 10.26 3.08 10.60
CA ASN A 60 10.77 4.43 10.35
C ASN A 60 11.26 4.60 8.90
N LYS A 61 12.06 3.66 8.39
CA LYS A 61 12.51 3.70 6.99
C LYS A 61 11.33 3.59 6.02
N ALA A 62 10.38 2.70 6.32
CA ALA A 62 9.18 2.56 5.50
C ALA A 62 8.39 3.88 5.42
N LYS A 63 8.19 4.56 6.55
CA LYS A 63 7.55 5.87 6.61
C LYS A 63 8.30 6.90 5.76
N THR A 64 9.62 6.98 5.86
CA THR A 64 10.42 7.94 5.10
C THR A 64 10.13 7.82 3.61
N HIS A 65 10.18 6.60 3.06
CA HIS A 65 9.88 6.40 1.64
C HIS A 65 8.43 6.75 1.27
N PHE A 66 7.45 6.44 2.13
CA PHE A 66 6.06 6.77 1.86
C PHE A 66 5.78 8.28 1.94
N HIS A 67 6.42 9.03 2.85
CA HIS A 67 6.30 10.48 2.90
C HIS A 67 6.93 11.15 1.67
N ILE A 68 8.06 10.62 1.17
CA ILE A 68 8.66 11.12 -0.08
C ILE A 68 7.68 10.97 -1.26
N ILE A 69 6.97 9.84 -1.36
CA ILE A 69 5.94 9.64 -2.41
C ILE A 69 4.81 10.66 -2.25
N ILE A 70 4.36 10.91 -1.02
CA ILE A 70 3.34 11.93 -0.75
C ILE A 70 3.82 13.31 -1.20
N ASN A 71 5.05 13.70 -0.87
CA ASN A 71 5.60 14.99 -1.27
C ASN A 71 5.69 15.15 -2.80
N PHE A 72 5.97 14.06 -3.54
CA PHE A 72 5.96 14.12 -5.00
C PHE A 72 4.55 14.25 -5.60
N LEU A 73 3.54 13.62 -4.99
CA LEU A 73 2.22 13.45 -5.60
C LEU A 73 1.15 14.38 -5.04
N GLU A 74 1.18 14.76 -3.76
CA GLU A 74 0.07 15.48 -3.10
C GLU A 74 -0.18 16.86 -3.72
N SER A 75 0.85 17.49 -4.29
CA SER A 75 0.74 18.77 -5.01
C SER A 75 0.53 18.62 -6.52
N ASN A 76 0.70 17.42 -7.10
CA ASN A 76 0.79 17.19 -8.55
C ASN A 76 0.13 15.86 -8.96
N VAL A 77 -1.09 15.57 -8.48
CA VAL A 77 -1.82 14.39 -8.95
C VAL A 77 -2.27 14.63 -10.39
N THR A 78 -1.61 13.99 -11.35
CA THR A 78 -1.86 14.25 -12.77
C THR A 78 -2.81 13.24 -13.41
N ASP A 79 -2.83 12.00 -12.92
CA ASP A 79 -3.63 10.93 -13.50
C ASP A 79 -4.18 9.92 -12.47
N ILE A 80 -4.91 8.93 -12.98
CA ILE A 80 -5.50 7.87 -12.15
C ILE A 80 -4.45 6.95 -11.52
N ASN A 81 -3.28 6.80 -12.13
CA ASN A 81 -2.18 5.99 -11.58
C ASN A 81 -1.57 6.67 -10.35
N ASP A 82 -1.39 7.99 -10.39
CA ASP A 82 -0.93 8.79 -9.27
C ASP A 82 -1.90 8.69 -8.10
N GLN A 83 -3.21 8.81 -8.35
CA GLN A 83 -4.25 8.59 -7.34
C GLN A 83 -4.14 7.19 -6.71
N VAL A 84 -3.99 6.16 -7.54
CA VAL A 84 -3.82 4.77 -7.08
C VAL A 84 -2.57 4.62 -6.22
N ILE A 85 -1.45 5.22 -6.62
CA ILE A 85 -0.20 5.18 -5.85
C ILE A 85 -0.36 5.91 -4.52
N LEU A 86 -0.95 7.09 -4.52
CA LEU A 86 -1.12 7.93 -3.34
C LEU A 86 -2.07 7.27 -2.32
N ALA A 87 -3.20 6.73 -2.77
CA ALA A 87 -4.11 5.97 -1.92
C ALA A 87 -3.45 4.70 -1.33
N ASP A 88 -2.70 3.95 -2.14
CA ASP A 88 -1.93 2.78 -1.68
C ASP A 88 -0.87 3.15 -0.62
N THR A 89 -0.29 4.34 -0.76
CA THR A 89 0.69 4.92 0.17
C THR A 89 0.03 5.28 1.49
N TYR A 90 -1.11 5.96 1.47
CA TYR A 90 -1.89 6.25 2.67
C TYR A 90 -2.35 4.99 3.41
N LEU A 91 -2.81 3.96 2.69
CA LEU A 91 -3.13 2.66 3.31
C LEU A 91 -1.90 2.01 3.95
N SER A 92 -0.71 2.19 3.39
CA SER A 92 0.53 1.64 3.95
C SER A 92 0.96 2.39 5.22
N LEU A 93 0.81 3.71 5.26
CA LEU A 93 1.01 4.51 6.47
C LEU A 93 0.00 4.17 7.57
N ALA A 94 -1.28 3.96 7.21
CA ALA A 94 -2.30 3.51 8.18
C ALA A 94 -1.90 2.19 8.86
N LYS A 95 -1.30 1.25 8.12
CA LYS A 95 -0.77 0.01 8.71
C LYS A 95 0.39 0.24 9.66
N ILE A 96 1.30 1.15 9.29
CA ILE A 96 2.44 1.49 10.15
C ILE A 96 1.92 2.11 11.46
N ASN A 97 1.05 3.11 11.36
CA ASN A 97 0.49 3.78 12.54
C ASN A 97 -0.30 2.80 13.42
N LEU A 98 -0.91 1.75 12.85
CA LEU A 98 -1.57 0.69 13.62
C LEU A 98 -0.58 -0.22 14.37
N LYS A 99 0.60 -0.45 13.81
CA LYS A 99 1.70 -1.18 14.48
C LYS A 99 2.30 -0.36 15.63
N GLU A 100 2.33 0.95 15.48
CA GLU A 100 2.81 1.90 16.49
C GLU A 100 1.71 2.39 17.45
N GLU A 101 0.50 1.83 17.34
CA GLU A 101 -0.65 2.13 18.20
C GLU A 101 -1.13 3.60 18.15
N ASN A 102 -0.73 4.34 17.12
CA ASN A 102 -1.18 5.71 16.88
C ASN A 102 -2.54 5.76 16.17
N LEU A 103 -3.63 5.48 16.91
CA LEU A 103 -4.97 5.31 16.36
C LEU A 103 -5.57 6.57 15.72
N SER A 104 -5.20 7.78 16.20
CA SER A 104 -5.66 9.04 15.61
C SER A 104 -5.15 9.18 14.17
N GLU A 105 -3.85 8.97 13.97
CA GLU A 105 -3.23 8.97 12.66
C GLU A 105 -3.77 7.85 11.77
N VAL A 106 -4.06 6.66 12.31
CA VAL A 106 -4.68 5.58 11.51
C VAL A 106 -5.98 6.06 10.86
N LYS A 107 -6.88 6.69 11.62
CA LYS A 107 -8.15 7.22 11.09
C LYS A 107 -7.90 8.27 10.00
N LEU A 108 -6.99 9.22 10.24
CA LEU A 108 -6.65 10.25 9.27
C LEU A 108 -6.18 9.64 7.93
N ARG A 109 -5.24 8.68 7.98
CA ARG A 109 -4.70 8.04 6.77
C ARG A 109 -5.74 7.22 6.01
N PHE A 110 -6.65 6.54 6.71
CA PHE A 110 -7.75 5.83 6.05
C PHE A 110 -8.73 6.78 5.35
N ASN A 111 -9.05 7.92 5.94
CA ASN A 111 -9.93 8.91 5.32
C ASN A 111 -9.29 9.48 4.04
N LYS A 112 -7.99 9.83 4.10
CA LYS A 112 -7.24 10.27 2.91
C LYS A 112 -7.26 9.20 1.81
N ALA A 113 -7.01 7.93 2.14
CA ALA A 113 -7.04 6.83 1.18
C ALA A 113 -8.43 6.64 0.53
N LEU A 114 -9.51 6.72 1.31
CA LEU A 114 -10.87 6.56 0.80
C LEU A 114 -11.21 7.64 -0.22
N ASN A 115 -10.92 8.91 0.10
CA ASN A 115 -11.23 10.05 -0.76
C ASN A 115 -10.59 9.92 -2.14
N ILE A 116 -9.36 9.40 -2.19
CA ILE A 116 -8.58 9.23 -3.44
C ILE A 116 -8.99 7.95 -4.19
N SER A 117 -9.40 6.90 -3.46
CA SER A 117 -9.65 5.56 -4.05
C SER A 117 -10.83 5.48 -5.02
N LYS A 118 -11.64 6.54 -5.16
CA LYS A 118 -12.88 6.54 -5.96
C LYS A 118 -12.68 6.12 -7.42
N GLY A 119 -11.49 6.32 -8.00
CA GLY A 119 -11.16 5.93 -9.37
C GLY A 119 -10.67 4.48 -9.57
N SER A 120 -10.46 3.68 -8.51
CA SER A 120 -9.88 2.33 -8.66
C SER A 120 -10.51 1.29 -7.75
N LEU A 121 -11.26 0.37 -8.36
CA LEU A 121 -11.91 -0.77 -7.70
C LEU A 121 -10.93 -1.57 -6.82
N LYS A 122 -9.73 -1.84 -7.36
CA LYS A 122 -8.66 -2.56 -6.65
C LYS A 122 -8.24 -1.85 -5.35
N ILE A 123 -8.13 -0.52 -5.38
CA ILE A 123 -7.74 0.26 -4.20
C ILE A 123 -8.90 0.37 -3.22
N GLN A 124 -10.15 0.52 -3.69
CA GLN A 124 -11.33 0.52 -2.83
C GLN A 124 -11.46 -0.79 -2.06
N LEU A 125 -11.34 -1.93 -2.75
CA LEU A 125 -11.28 -3.25 -2.11
C LEU A 125 -10.20 -3.26 -1.03
N LYS A 126 -8.97 -2.88 -1.40
CA LYS A 126 -7.85 -2.83 -0.44
C LYS A 126 -8.17 -1.95 0.77
N TYR A 127 -8.76 -0.78 0.57
CA TYR A 127 -9.20 0.11 1.64
C TYR A 127 -10.16 -0.61 2.60
N PHE A 128 -11.23 -1.22 2.09
CA PHE A 128 -12.21 -1.91 2.95
C PHE A 128 -11.58 -3.04 3.75
N TYR A 129 -10.70 -3.84 3.14
CA TYR A 129 -10.00 -4.92 3.83
C TYR A 129 -9.11 -4.42 4.97
N GLU A 130 -8.29 -3.42 4.70
CA GLU A 130 -7.37 -2.91 5.73
C GLU A 130 -8.13 -2.18 6.84
N ARG A 131 -9.21 -1.46 6.49
CA ARG A 131 -10.08 -0.79 7.48
C ARG A 131 -10.88 -1.80 8.31
N ALA A 132 -11.29 -2.92 7.73
CA ALA A 132 -11.95 -4.01 8.46
C ALA A 132 -10.99 -4.66 9.46
N LYS A 133 -9.73 -4.93 9.07
CA LYS A 133 -8.69 -5.43 9.99
C LYS A 133 -8.44 -4.47 11.15
N TYR A 134 -8.38 -3.17 10.88
CA TYR A 134 -8.28 -2.14 11.91
C TYR A 134 -9.44 -2.23 12.90
N ASN A 135 -10.69 -2.22 12.42
CA ASN A 135 -11.86 -2.25 13.29
C ASN A 135 -11.95 -3.55 14.10
N LYS A 136 -11.49 -4.67 13.55
CA LYS A 136 -11.35 -5.92 14.30
C LYS A 136 -10.35 -5.77 15.47
N LYS A 137 -9.18 -5.17 15.23
CA LYS A 137 -8.16 -4.94 16.29
C LYS A 137 -8.68 -3.99 17.39
N THR A 138 -9.56 -3.06 17.05
CA THR A 138 -10.17 -2.13 18.02
C THR A 138 -11.53 -2.60 18.53
N GLU A 139 -11.81 -3.91 18.52
CA GLU A 139 -13.04 -4.54 19.03
C GLU A 139 -14.37 -4.06 18.42
N LYS A 140 -14.31 -3.39 17.26
CA LYS A 140 -15.46 -2.89 16.51
C LYS A 140 -15.89 -3.89 15.44
N MET A 141 -16.21 -5.12 15.86
CA MET A 141 -16.45 -6.22 14.93
C MET A 141 -17.62 -5.98 13.97
N ALA A 142 -18.71 -5.38 14.45
CA ALA A 142 -19.86 -5.00 13.60
C ALA A 142 -19.45 -4.08 12.44
N TYR A 143 -18.57 -3.10 12.71
CA TYR A 143 -18.04 -2.22 11.68
C TYR A 143 -17.11 -2.95 10.71
N ALA A 144 -16.28 -3.86 11.20
CA ALA A 144 -15.44 -4.69 10.33
C ALA A 144 -16.29 -5.52 9.36
N ILE A 145 -17.37 -6.15 9.84
CA ILE A 145 -18.31 -6.91 8.99
C ILE A 145 -19.01 -6.01 7.99
N LYS A 146 -19.47 -4.82 8.41
CA LYS A 146 -20.10 -3.84 7.52
C LYS A 146 -19.18 -3.45 6.36
N LEU A 147 -17.91 -3.16 6.64
CA LEU A 147 -16.91 -2.80 5.63
C LEU A 147 -16.66 -3.96 4.65
N LEU A 148 -16.60 -5.20 5.13
CA LEU A 148 -16.43 -6.37 4.27
C LEU A 148 -17.64 -6.61 3.37
N LYS A 149 -18.87 -6.35 3.86
CA LYS A 149 -20.08 -6.38 3.03
C LYS A 149 -20.04 -5.29 1.95
N GLN A 150 -19.64 -4.07 2.31
CA GLN A 150 -19.47 -2.98 1.34
C GLN A 150 -18.44 -3.32 0.27
N ALA A 151 -17.35 -4.00 0.64
CA ALA A 151 -16.34 -4.46 -0.31
C ALA A 151 -16.90 -5.43 -1.36
N LEU A 152 -17.82 -6.32 -0.98
CA LEU A 152 -18.44 -7.31 -1.88
C LEU A 152 -19.51 -6.69 -2.80
N ASN A 153 -20.08 -5.55 -2.40
CA ASN A 153 -21.12 -4.85 -3.15
C ASN A 153 -20.56 -3.76 -4.08
N LEU A 154 -19.24 -3.73 -4.31
CA LEU A 154 -18.66 -2.74 -5.21
C LEU A 154 -19.06 -3.04 -6.67
N PRO A 155 -19.49 -2.02 -7.44
CA PRO A 155 -19.83 -2.20 -8.84
C PRO A 155 -18.59 -2.60 -9.66
N GLY A 156 -18.77 -3.52 -10.60
CA GLY A 156 -17.71 -3.98 -11.51
C GLY A 156 -16.82 -5.11 -10.96
N LEU A 157 -17.21 -5.76 -9.86
CA LEU A 157 -16.56 -6.99 -9.40
C LEU A 157 -17.02 -8.20 -10.22
N ASP A 158 -16.08 -9.00 -10.69
CA ASP A 158 -16.36 -10.31 -11.28
C ASP A 158 -16.59 -11.39 -10.20
N GLU A 159 -17.27 -12.46 -10.58
CA GLU A 159 -17.64 -13.56 -9.66
C GLU A 159 -16.44 -14.22 -8.98
N ASN A 160 -15.32 -14.39 -9.69
CA ASN A 160 -14.11 -14.98 -9.11
C ASN A 160 -13.54 -14.07 -8.01
N THR A 161 -13.51 -12.76 -8.26
CA THR A 161 -13.09 -11.77 -7.29
C THR A 161 -14.00 -11.78 -6.06
N ILE A 162 -15.33 -11.87 -6.25
CA ILE A 162 -16.31 -11.99 -5.15
C ILE A 162 -16.02 -13.24 -4.31
N GLN A 163 -15.90 -14.42 -4.92
CA GLN A 163 -15.64 -15.68 -4.22
C GLN A 163 -14.35 -15.64 -3.39
N GLN A 164 -13.25 -15.14 -3.96
CA GLN A 164 -11.98 -14.98 -3.22
C GLN A 164 -12.13 -14.06 -2.00
N HIS A 165 -12.97 -13.04 -2.13
CA HIS A 165 -13.22 -12.05 -1.10
C HIS A 165 -14.15 -12.56 0.00
N GLU A 166 -15.14 -13.39 -0.34
CA GLU A 166 -15.96 -14.10 0.65
C GLU A 166 -15.15 -15.07 1.50
N GLN A 167 -14.22 -15.81 0.89
CA GLN A 167 -13.30 -16.68 1.63
C GLN A 167 -12.45 -15.88 2.63
N LYS A 168 -11.95 -14.71 2.22
CA LYS A 168 -11.18 -13.81 3.10
C LYS A 168 -12.05 -13.26 4.23
N ARG A 169 -13.29 -12.86 3.96
CA ARG A 169 -14.26 -12.41 4.97
C ARG A 169 -14.52 -13.50 5.99
N SER A 170 -14.78 -14.72 5.55
CA SER A 170 -15.01 -15.89 6.42
C SER A 170 -13.82 -16.17 7.34
N LYS A 171 -12.59 -16.10 6.82
CA LYS A 171 -11.36 -16.24 7.63
C LYS A 171 -11.18 -15.11 8.66
N LEU A 172 -11.63 -13.90 8.33
CA LEU A 172 -11.56 -12.74 9.22
C LEU A 172 -12.55 -12.82 10.38
N ILE A 173 -13.72 -13.46 10.17
CA ILE A 173 -14.79 -13.61 11.16
C ILE A 173 -14.58 -14.81 12.09
N LYS A 174 -13.98 -15.91 11.61
CA LYS A 174 -13.80 -17.16 12.37
C LYS A 174 -12.61 -17.19 13.35
N LYS A 175 -11.81 -16.12 13.42
CA LYS A 175 -10.66 -15.95 14.32
C LYS A 175 -10.88 -14.73 15.20
#